data_AF-A0A7X4C138-F1
#
_entry.id   AF-A0A7X4C138-F1
#
_cell.length_a   1.000
_cell.length_b   1.000
_cell.length_c   1.000
_cell.angle_alpha   90.00
_cell.angle_beta   90.00
_cell.angle_gamma   90.00
#
_symmetry.space_group_name_H-M   'P 1'
#
loop_
_entity.id
_entity.type
_entity.pdbx_description
1 polymer ?
#
loop_
_entity_poly.entity_id
_entity_poly.type
_entity_poly.pdbx_seq_one_letter_code
_entity_poly.pdbx_strand_id
1 'polypeptide(L)'
;MRLLAAPVFDDRNAIFFCEERYLQNWAKHIHKKLKKAKARNGKRIDSGQIASLFVGRARETQIDGQGRLLLPQDLRQACDIDSAVRFIGNVDIIEIWKPSAHDQWVGDITSDLDDDIKAMIRFGGFLQSEFDK
;
A
#
# COMPACT_ATOMS: atom_id res chain seq x y z
N MET A 1 -16.26 13.68 1.20
CA MET A 1 -15.24 12.76 1.73
C MET A 1 -13.97 12.94 0.91
N ARG A 2 -12.84 13.27 1.54
CA ARG A 2 -11.55 13.45 0.84
C ARG A 2 -10.76 12.15 0.89
N LEU A 3 -10.37 11.66 -0.29
CA LEU A 3 -9.52 10.49 -0.43
C LEU A 3 -8.11 10.95 -0.77
N LEU A 4 -7.15 10.20 -0.25
CA LEU A 4 -5.73 10.40 -0.52
C LEU A 4 -5.16 9.13 -1.14
N ALA A 5 -4.35 9.31 -2.18
CA ALA A 5 -3.54 8.26 -2.78
C ALA A 5 -2.07 8.52 -2.49
N ALA A 6 -1.30 7.50 -2.10
CA ALA A 6 0.16 7.63 -2.03
C ALA A 6 0.85 6.26 -2.21
N PRO A 7 2.17 6.21 -2.50
CA PRO A 7 2.91 4.96 -2.54
C PRO A 7 2.96 4.30 -1.17
N VAL A 8 2.92 2.98 -1.12
CA VAL A 8 3.18 2.20 0.10
C VAL A 8 4.66 2.38 0.50
N PHE A 9 4.95 2.35 1.80
CA PHE A 9 6.21 2.81 2.40
C PHE A 9 7.22 1.72 2.74
N ASP A 10 6.83 0.46 2.57
CA ASP A 10 7.75 -0.67 2.66
C ASP A 10 8.10 -1.14 1.25
N ASP A 11 8.69 -2.33 1.14
CA ASP A 11 9.19 -2.88 -0.12
C ASP A 11 8.05 -3.25 -1.11
N ARG A 12 6.81 -2.95 -0.76
CA ARG A 12 5.63 -3.16 -1.61
C ARG A 12 5.53 -2.07 -2.66
N ASN A 13 5.66 -2.47 -3.92
CA ASN A 13 5.47 -1.59 -5.07
C ASN A 13 3.97 -1.36 -5.37
N ALA A 14 3.29 -0.65 -4.48
CA ALA A 14 1.84 -0.45 -4.50
C ALA A 14 1.46 0.99 -4.17
N ILE A 15 0.23 1.36 -4.54
CA ILE A 15 -0.39 2.64 -4.21
C ILE A 15 -1.51 2.34 -3.21
N PHE A 16 -1.54 3.00 -2.05
CA PHE A 16 -2.69 2.89 -1.16
C PHE A 16 -3.65 4.07 -1.33
N PHE A 17 -4.92 3.81 -1.03
CA PHE A 17 -5.98 4.79 -0.90
C PHE A 17 -6.56 4.74 0.50
N CYS A 18 -6.75 5.91 1.11
CA CYS A 18 -7.44 6.04 2.38
C CYS A 18 -8.21 7.35 2.48
N GLU A 19 -9.18 7.43 3.38
CA GLU A 19 -9.73 8.73 3.75
C GLU A 19 -8.68 9.57 4.50
N GLU A 20 -8.75 10.89 4.34
CA GLU A 20 -7.83 11.86 4.96
C GLU A 20 -7.64 11.64 6.47
N ARG A 21 -8.71 11.27 7.20
CA ARG A 21 -8.65 10.99 8.65
C ARG A 21 -7.68 9.86 9.01
N TYR A 22 -7.48 8.88 8.12
CA TYR A 22 -6.55 7.77 8.36
C TYR A 22 -5.10 8.17 8.17
N LEU A 23 -4.81 9.23 7.39
CA LEU A 23 -3.45 9.71 7.17
C LEU A 23 -2.78 10.16 8.48
N GLN A 24 -3.56 10.76 9.39
CA GLN A 24 -3.06 11.19 10.71
C GLN A 24 -2.66 10.01 11.59
N ASN A 25 -3.41 8.91 11.54
CA ASN A 25 -3.06 7.67 12.23
C ASN A 25 -1.82 7.03 11.62
N TRP A 26 -1.69 7.13 10.29
CA TRP A 26 -0.58 6.58 9.55
C TRP A 26 0.73 7.33 9.83
N ALA A 27 0.72 8.66 9.85
CA ALA A 27 1.88 9.48 10.22
C ALA A 27 2.42 9.15 11.62
N LYS A 28 1.53 8.84 12.58
CA LYS A 28 1.91 8.33 13.91
C LYS A 28 2.58 6.96 13.83
N HIS A 29 2.05 6.07 12.97
CA HIS A 29 2.59 4.72 12.77
C HIS A 29 4.00 4.74 12.15
N ILE A 30 4.23 5.58 11.13
CA ILE A 30 5.57 5.82 10.57
C ILE A 30 6.52 6.29 11.67
N HIS A 31 6.11 7.32 12.42
CA HIS A 31 6.94 7.89 13.48
C HIS A 31 7.37 6.82 14.48
N LYS A 32 6.46 5.93 14.86
CA LYS A 32 6.75 4.80 15.76
C LYS A 32 7.73 3.80 15.14
N LYS A 33 7.53 3.40 13.88
CA LYS A 33 8.46 2.49 13.17
C LYS A 33 9.86 3.12 13.02
N LEU A 34 9.95 4.39 12.61
CA LEU A 34 11.21 5.11 12.46
C LEU A 34 11.95 5.30 13.78
N LYS A 35 11.24 5.61 14.88
CA LYS A 35 11.86 5.66 16.22
C LYS A 35 12.51 4.32 16.60
N LYS A 36 11.84 3.19 16.32
CA LYS A 36 12.39 1.85 16.56
C LYS A 36 13.59 1.53 15.65
N ALA A 37 13.56 1.98 14.39
CA ALA A 37 14.68 1.79 13.45
C ALA A 37 15.91 2.63 13.84
N LYS A 38 15.72 3.88 14.28
CA LYS A 38 16.80 4.73 14.82
C LYS A 38 17.54 4.07 15.99
N ALA A 39 16.80 3.42 16.88
CA ALA A 39 17.38 2.69 18.01
C ALA A 39 18.29 1.53 17.59
N ARG A 40 18.13 1.01 16.37
CA ARG A 40 18.91 -0.11 15.81
C ARG A 40 20.15 0.33 15.02
N ASN A 41 20.08 1.45 14.29
CA ASN A 41 21.10 1.82 13.30
C ASN A 41 22.05 2.95 13.68
N GLY A 42 21.93 3.58 14.87
CA GLY A 42 22.86 4.61 15.37
C GLY A 42 22.90 5.93 14.57
N LYS A 43 22.37 5.96 13.35
CA LYS A 43 22.31 7.13 12.47
C LYS A 43 21.13 8.02 12.86
N ARG A 44 21.39 9.33 13.05
CA ARG A 44 20.35 10.34 13.29
C ARG A 44 19.52 10.54 12.02
N ILE A 45 18.52 9.70 11.84
CA ILE A 45 17.45 9.94 10.88
C ILE A 45 16.45 10.90 11.56
N ASP A 46 15.97 11.96 10.92
CA ASP A 46 14.85 12.74 11.45
C ASP A 46 13.53 12.08 11.03
N SER A 47 12.73 11.67 12.03
CA SER A 47 11.47 10.96 11.78
C SER A 47 10.39 11.90 11.27
N GLY A 48 10.45 13.18 11.64
CA GLY A 48 9.54 14.21 11.15
C GLY A 48 9.77 14.45 9.66
N GLN A 49 11.03 14.63 9.26
CA GLN A 49 11.38 14.83 7.84
C GLN A 49 10.95 13.66 6.96
N ILE A 50 11.15 12.41 7.39
CA ILE A 50 10.68 11.25 6.62
C ILE A 50 9.14 11.18 6.57
N ALA A 51 8.46 11.45 7.69
CA ALA A 51 7.00 11.49 7.69
C ALA A 51 6.46 12.61 6.77
N SER A 52 7.10 13.77 6.74
CA SER A 52 6.75 14.87 5.83
C SER A 52 7.01 14.53 4.36
N LEU A 53 8.12 13.85 4.04
CA LEU A 53 8.37 13.35 2.68
C LEU A 53 7.29 12.37 2.24
N PHE A 54 6.81 11.52 3.15
CA PHE A 54 5.73 10.60 2.87
C PHE A 54 4.40 11.32 2.65
N VAL A 55 3.98 12.15 3.60
CA VAL A 55 2.70 12.89 3.52
C VAL A 55 2.70 13.82 2.29
N GLY A 56 3.85 14.42 1.96
CA GLY A 56 4.01 15.26 0.77
C GLY A 56 3.91 14.49 -0.56
N ARG A 57 4.03 13.15 -0.54
CA ARG A 57 3.78 12.30 -1.72
C ARG A 57 2.31 11.89 -1.86
N ALA A 58 1.48 12.16 -0.86
CA ALA A 58 0.05 11.94 -1.00
C ALA A 58 -0.55 12.90 -2.05
N ARG A 59 -1.55 12.43 -2.75
CA ARG A 59 -2.34 13.18 -3.74
C ARG A 59 -3.80 13.09 -3.34
N GLU A 60 -4.47 14.23 -3.30
CA GLU A 60 -5.93 14.23 -3.19
C GLU A 60 -6.53 13.61 -4.45
N THR A 61 -7.51 12.75 -4.24
CA THR A 61 -8.25 12.05 -5.30
C THR A 61 -9.72 11.97 -4.89
N GLN A 62 -10.57 11.67 -5.86
CA GLN A 62 -12.01 11.58 -5.68
C GLN A 62 -12.55 10.38 -6.43
N ILE A 63 -13.64 9.84 -5.91
CA ILE A 63 -14.47 8.87 -6.60
C ILE A 63 -15.55 9.66 -7.33
N ASP A 64 -15.70 9.43 -8.63
CA ASP A 64 -16.73 10.10 -9.41
C ASP A 64 -18.13 9.50 -9.18
N GLY A 65 -19.16 10.08 -9.80
CA GLY A 65 -20.54 9.63 -9.62
C GLY A 65 -20.84 8.21 -10.11
N GLN A 66 -19.91 7.58 -10.85
CA GLN A 66 -20.02 6.20 -11.32
C GLN A 66 -19.18 5.23 -10.49
N GLY A 67 -18.58 5.69 -9.38
CA GLY A 67 -17.73 4.86 -8.55
C GLY A 67 -16.30 4.69 -9.07
N ARG A 68 -15.88 5.46 -10.08
CA ARG A 68 -14.53 5.36 -10.65
C ARG A 68 -13.56 6.22 -9.86
N LEU A 69 -12.36 5.68 -9.65
CA LEU A 69 -11.27 6.34 -8.94
C LEU A 69 -10.18 6.71 -9.92
N LEU A 70 -9.83 7.99 -10.01
CA LEU A 70 -8.73 8.43 -10.87
C LEU A 70 -7.39 8.21 -10.16
N LEU A 71 -6.56 7.34 -10.73
CA LEU A 71 -5.21 7.07 -10.24
C LEU A 71 -4.24 8.14 -10.78
N PRO A 72 -3.64 8.98 -9.90
CA PRO A 72 -2.71 10.03 -10.31
C PRO A 72 -1.55 9.47 -11.14
N GLN A 73 -1.19 10.17 -12.22
CA GLN A 73 -0.20 9.68 -13.19
C GLN A 73 1.19 9.47 -12.59
N ASP A 74 1.62 10.36 -11.70
CA ASP A 74 2.90 10.26 -11.00
C ASP A 74 2.96 9.01 -10.10
N LEU A 75 1.86 8.67 -9.44
CA LEU A 75 1.76 7.45 -8.63
C LEU A 75 1.74 6.19 -9.51
N ARG A 76 1.04 6.22 -10.65
CA ARG A 76 1.08 5.11 -11.64
C ARG A 76 2.50 4.83 -12.10
N GLN A 77 3.22 5.88 -12.49
CA GLN A 77 4.61 5.77 -12.94
C GLN A 77 5.53 5.27 -11.83
N ALA A 78 5.36 5.77 -10.61
CA ALA A 78 6.16 5.33 -9.47
C ALA A 78 5.99 3.84 -9.15
N CYS A 79 4.81 3.27 -9.44
CA CYS A 79 4.50 1.86 -9.21
C CYS A 79 4.49 1.00 -10.48
N ASP A 80 4.93 1.53 -11.61
CA ASP A 80 4.99 0.84 -12.91
C ASP A 80 3.64 0.20 -13.33
N ILE A 81 2.55 0.91 -13.05
CA ILE A 81 1.18 0.50 -13.38
C ILE A 81 0.79 1.11 -14.74
N ASP A 82 0.53 0.24 -15.72
CA ASP A 82 0.20 0.64 -17.09
C ASP A 82 -1.29 0.50 -17.44
N SER A 83 -1.81 -0.72 -17.40
CA SER A 83 -3.03 -1.17 -18.08
C SER A 83 -3.93 -2.01 -17.17
N ALA A 84 -3.32 -2.82 -16.30
CA ALA A 84 -4.01 -3.66 -15.35
C ALA A 84 -3.63 -3.29 -13.92
N VAL A 85 -4.59 -3.43 -13.02
CA VAL A 85 -4.42 -3.22 -11.59
C VAL A 85 -4.99 -4.39 -10.83
N ARG A 86 -4.34 -4.77 -9.73
CA ARG A 86 -4.93 -5.64 -8.71
C ARG A 86 -5.34 -4.78 -7.52
N PHE A 87 -6.58 -4.98 -7.08
CA PHE A 87 -7.16 -4.26 -5.95
C PHE A 87 -7.17 -5.16 -4.71
N ILE A 88 -6.55 -4.72 -3.62
CA ILE A 88 -6.44 -5.47 -2.37
C ILE A 88 -7.07 -4.65 -1.24
N GLY A 89 -8.05 -5.21 -0.56
CA GLY A 89 -8.53 -4.66 0.70
C GLY A 89 -7.56 -5.01 1.82
N ASN A 90 -7.02 -4.01 2.51
CA ASN A 90 -6.12 -4.19 3.66
C ASN A 90 -6.61 -3.37 4.86
N VAL A 91 -7.52 -3.97 5.62
CA VAL A 91 -8.14 -3.36 6.81
C VAL A 91 -8.80 -2.00 6.47
N ASP A 92 -8.15 -0.89 6.81
CA ASP A 92 -8.66 0.48 6.64
C ASP A 92 -8.24 1.12 5.32
N ILE A 93 -7.38 0.43 4.54
CA ILE A 93 -6.85 0.94 3.28
C ILE A 93 -7.15 0.00 2.13
N ILE A 94 -7.17 0.57 0.95
CA ILE A 94 -7.16 -0.15 -0.30
C ILE A 94 -5.74 -0.06 -0.87
N GLU A 95 -5.19 -1.16 -1.34
CA GLU A 95 -3.94 -1.17 -2.08
C GLU A 95 -4.19 -1.50 -3.55
N ILE A 96 -3.57 -0.73 -4.42
CA ILE A 96 -3.58 -0.90 -5.87
C ILE A 96 -2.18 -1.30 -6.30
N TRP A 97 -2.11 -2.42 -7.00
CA TRP A 97 -0.87 -3.06 -7.39
C TRP A 97 -0.78 -3.24 -8.89
N LYS A 98 0.45 -3.25 -9.42
CA LYS A 98 0.72 -3.99 -10.65
C LYS A 98 0.54 -5.49 -10.34
N PRO A 99 -0.28 -6.25 -11.08
CA PRO A 99 -0.54 -7.65 -10.77
C PRO A 99 0.74 -8.50 -10.60
N SER A 100 1.70 -8.34 -11.52
CA SER A 100 2.98 -9.08 -11.46
C SER A 100 3.82 -8.74 -10.23
N ALA A 101 3.81 -7.47 -9.79
CA ALA A 101 4.54 -7.05 -8.59
C ALA A 101 3.91 -7.64 -7.32
N HIS A 102 2.58 -7.75 -7.29
CA HIS A 102 1.88 -8.41 -6.19
C HIS A 102 2.15 -9.92 -6.19
N ASP A 103 2.09 -10.59 -7.35
CA ASP A 103 2.39 -12.01 -7.46
C ASP A 103 3.81 -12.35 -6.98
N GLN A 104 4.78 -11.53 -7.37
CA GLN A 104 6.16 -11.65 -6.89
C GLN A 104 6.23 -11.47 -5.37
N TRP A 105 5.63 -10.42 -4.82
CA TRP A 105 5.65 -10.15 -3.37
C TRP A 105 5.01 -11.28 -2.56
N VAL A 106 3.88 -11.84 -3.03
CA VAL A 106 3.26 -13.03 -2.42
C VAL A 106 4.18 -14.24 -2.52
N GLY A 107 4.80 -14.47 -3.68
CA GLY A 107 5.77 -15.55 -3.89
C GLY A 107 6.95 -15.46 -2.92
N ASP A 108 7.54 -14.27 -2.77
CA ASP A 108 8.67 -14.03 -1.89
C ASP A 108 8.31 -14.34 -0.43
N ILE A 109 7.15 -13.88 0.04
CA ILE A 109 6.68 -14.13 1.42
C ILE A 109 6.31 -15.60 1.65
N THR A 110 5.72 -16.24 0.66
CA THR A 110 5.20 -17.60 0.81
C THR A 110 6.20 -18.69 0.48
N SER A 111 7.34 -18.35 -0.14
CA SER A 111 8.36 -19.28 -0.60
C SER A 111 8.74 -20.33 0.45
N ASP A 112 9.06 -19.87 1.66
CA ASP A 112 9.54 -20.68 2.78
C ASP A 112 8.43 -21.15 3.74
N LEU A 113 7.16 -20.90 3.43
CA LEU A 113 6.05 -21.27 4.32
C LEU A 113 5.62 -22.73 4.12
N ASP A 114 5.14 -23.34 5.20
CA ASP A 114 4.52 -24.66 5.18
C ASP A 114 3.24 -24.68 4.32
N ASP A 115 2.95 -25.82 3.69
CA ASP A 115 1.82 -25.97 2.77
C ASP A 115 0.46 -25.72 3.44
N ASP A 116 0.32 -26.04 4.73
CA ASP A 116 -0.88 -25.76 5.51
C ASP A 116 -1.11 -24.24 5.69
N ILE A 117 -0.05 -23.48 5.93
CA ILE A 117 -0.11 -22.00 6.03
C ILE A 117 -0.42 -21.40 4.65
N LYS A 118 0.20 -21.92 3.59
CA LYS A 118 -0.10 -21.52 2.20
C LYS A 118 -1.58 -21.79 1.86
N ALA A 119 -2.15 -22.90 2.33
CA ALA A 119 -3.57 -23.20 2.14
C ALA A 119 -4.47 -22.19 2.87
N MET A 120 -4.15 -21.84 4.12
CA MET A 120 -4.90 -20.82 4.87
C MET A 120 -4.88 -19.44 4.18
N ILE A 121 -3.74 -19.02 3.64
CA ILE A 121 -3.62 -17.75 2.90
C ILE A 121 -4.50 -17.77 1.65
N ARG A 122 -4.52 -18.88 0.90
CA ARG A 122 -5.40 -19.05 -0.27
C ARG A 122 -6.88 -19.01 0.10
N PHE A 123 -7.26 -19.63 1.22
CA PHE A 123 -8.63 -19.57 1.73
C PHE A 123 -9.06 -18.15 2.16
N GLY A 124 -8.13 -17.37 2.73
CA GLY A 124 -8.37 -15.95 3.02
C GLY A 124 -8.47 -15.07 1.76
N GLY A 125 -7.80 -15.45 0.67
CA GLY A 125 -7.80 -14.77 -0.63
C GLY A 125 -9.06 -15.00 -1.50
N PHE A 126 -10.05 -15.76 -1.01
CA PHE A 126 -11.28 -16.11 -1.74
C PHE A 126 -12.06 -14.90 -2.29
N LEU A 127 -11.87 -13.71 -1.74
CA LEU A 127 -12.51 -12.47 -2.22
C LEU A 127 -11.89 -11.87 -3.50
N GLN A 128 -10.75 -12.38 -3.98
CA GLN A 128 -10.05 -11.80 -5.13
C GLN A 128 -10.54 -12.37 -6.48
N SER A 129 -10.88 -13.66 -6.51
CA SER A 129 -11.21 -14.38 -7.75
C SER A 129 -12.56 -14.04 -8.39
N GLU A 130 -13.42 -13.30 -7.67
CA GLU A 130 -14.71 -12.85 -8.20
C GLU A 130 -14.62 -11.52 -8.99
N PHE A 131 -13.49 -10.82 -8.94
CA PHE A 131 -13.28 -9.54 -9.63
C PHE A 131 -12.43 -9.63 -10.91
N ASP A 132 -11.85 -10.80 -11.21
CA ASP A 132 -11.04 -11.06 -12.42
C ASP A 132 -11.87 -11.72 -13.56
N LYS A 133 -13.21 -11.56 -13.56
CA LYS A 133 -14.11 -11.98 -14.66
C LYS A 133 -14.74 -10.76 -15.33
#